data_AF-A0A9W4JW31-F1
#
_entry.id   AF-A0A9W4JW31-F1
#
_cell.length_a   1.000
_cell.length_b   1.000
_cell.length_c   1.000
_cell.angle_alpha   90.00
_cell.angle_beta   90.00
_cell.angle_gamma   90.00
#
_symmetry.space_group_name_H-M   'P 1'
#
loop_
_entity.id
_entity.type
_entity.pdbx_description
1 polymer ?
#
loop_
_entity_poly.entity_id
_entity_poly.type
_entity_poly.pdbx_seq_one_letter_code
_entity_poly.pdbx_strand_id
1 'polypeptide(L)'
;MTTNSQHIPYIQKCLSLAEQSPPRPTNFRVGAILLSRKDNDPTFKDDRILSTGYTMELAGNTHAEQCCFSNYAAFHKVDDDAVASVLPVESGRKLIMYVTMEPCGKRLSGNAPCAQRIARTTTGHEGIHKVYFGVKEPETFVGESEGCRMLTEAGIEWEHVGGLEREILTVAFAGHENGAEEVRAALGDKEDTGDVSIEERRRQEALQPRNPKKRVMEGETSLYL
;
A
#
# COMPACT_ATOMS: atom_id res chain seq x y z
N MET A 1 -5.38 -11.56 -23.06
CA MET A 1 -4.23 -12.03 -22.27
C MET A 1 -4.23 -11.19 -21.01
N THR A 2 -4.47 -11.80 -19.85
CA THR A 2 -4.43 -11.10 -18.55
C THR A 2 -2.98 -10.70 -18.29
N THR A 3 -2.66 -9.43 -18.49
CA THR A 3 -1.34 -8.90 -18.11
C THR A 3 -1.37 -8.67 -16.60
N ASN A 4 -1.06 -9.72 -15.84
CA ASN A 4 -0.92 -9.62 -14.40
C ASN A 4 0.13 -8.55 -14.09
N SER A 5 -0.25 -7.56 -13.28
CA SER A 5 0.63 -6.46 -12.87
C SER A 5 1.93 -7.02 -12.27
N GLN A 6 3.08 -6.44 -12.62
CA GLN A 6 4.38 -6.81 -12.03
C GLN A 6 4.41 -6.57 -10.50
N HIS A 7 3.40 -5.89 -9.95
CA HIS A 7 3.19 -5.66 -8.53
C HIS A 7 2.51 -6.82 -7.79
N ILE A 8 1.81 -7.73 -8.49
CA ILE A 8 1.09 -8.87 -7.90
C ILE A 8 1.98 -9.73 -6.99
N PRO A 9 3.22 -10.12 -7.38
CA PRO A 9 4.09 -10.91 -6.50
C PRO A 9 4.39 -10.24 -5.15
N TYR A 10 4.45 -8.91 -5.09
CA TYR A 10 4.65 -8.17 -3.83
C TYR A 10 3.39 -8.17 -2.98
N ILE A 11 2.21 -8.00 -3.58
CA ILE A 11 0.93 -8.09 -2.89
C ILE A 11 0.69 -9.51 -2.35
N GLN A 12 1.03 -10.55 -3.12
CA GLN A 12 1.00 -11.94 -2.64
C GLN A 12 1.92 -12.16 -1.44
N LYS A 13 3.13 -11.57 -1.45
CA LYS A 13 4.01 -11.63 -0.29
C LYS A 13 3.43 -10.88 0.92
N CYS A 14 2.75 -9.76 0.71
CA CYS A 14 2.00 -9.08 1.77
C CYS A 14 0.86 -9.96 2.30
N LEU A 15 0.18 -10.71 1.43
CA LEU A 15 -0.87 -11.65 1.82
C LEU A 15 -0.33 -12.77 2.70
N SER A 16 0.82 -13.37 2.34
CA SER A 16 1.49 -14.37 3.19
C SER A 16 1.97 -13.82 4.54
N LEU A 17 2.23 -12.51 4.64
CA LEU A 17 2.47 -11.85 5.93
C LEU A 17 1.17 -11.70 6.72
N ALA A 18 0.07 -11.29 6.07
CA ALA A 18 -1.24 -11.18 6.70
C ALA A 18 -1.74 -12.51 7.31
N GLU A 19 -1.44 -13.63 6.64
CA GLU A 19 -1.73 -14.98 7.13
C GLU A 19 -1.01 -15.35 8.44
N GLN A 20 0.01 -14.59 8.86
CA GLN A 20 0.67 -14.80 10.15
C GLN A 20 -0.06 -14.12 11.32
N SER A 21 -0.88 -13.10 11.07
CA SER A 21 -1.74 -12.50 12.09
C SER A 21 -2.76 -13.54 12.57
N PRO A 22 -3.00 -13.73 13.88
CA PRO A 22 -4.07 -14.63 14.32
C PRO A 22 -5.45 -14.11 13.89
N PRO A 23 -6.40 -14.98 13.52
CA PRO A 23 -7.77 -14.60 13.24
C PRO A 23 -8.45 -14.03 14.49
N ARG A 24 -9.16 -12.90 14.34
CA ARG A 24 -9.87 -12.20 15.41
C ARG A 24 -11.24 -11.72 14.90
N PRO A 25 -12.26 -11.60 15.76
CA PRO A 25 -13.60 -11.17 15.33
C PRO A 25 -13.70 -9.73 14.80
N THR A 26 -12.74 -8.87 15.15
CA THR A 26 -12.86 -7.42 14.94
C THR A 26 -11.62 -6.77 14.32
N ASN A 27 -10.58 -7.54 14.00
CA ASN A 27 -9.34 -7.03 13.42
C ASN A 27 -9.12 -7.61 12.03
N PHE A 28 -8.87 -6.74 11.05
CA PHE A 28 -8.44 -7.17 9.74
C PHE A 28 -7.01 -7.70 9.77
N ARG A 29 -6.80 -8.86 9.14
CA ARG A 29 -5.47 -9.41 8.91
C ARG A 29 -4.86 -8.74 7.69
N VAL A 30 -3.89 -7.87 7.92
CA VAL A 30 -3.21 -7.08 6.89
C VAL A 30 -1.72 -7.41 6.94
N GLY A 31 -1.06 -7.37 5.80
CA GLY A 31 0.40 -7.49 5.69
C GLY A 31 0.97 -6.35 4.87
N ALA A 32 2.20 -5.95 5.18
CA ALA A 32 2.89 -4.82 4.58
C ALA A 32 4.39 -5.08 4.37
N ILE A 33 4.95 -4.47 3.34
CA ILE A 33 6.37 -4.52 2.99
C ILE A 33 6.87 -3.10 2.72
N LEU A 34 7.99 -2.74 3.34
CA LEU A 34 8.78 -1.56 2.98
C LEU A 34 9.92 -1.98 2.05
N LEU A 35 10.03 -1.32 0.91
CA LEU A 35 10.91 -1.68 -0.20
C LEU A 35 11.73 -0.47 -0.66
N SER A 36 13.01 -0.66 -0.95
CA SER A 36 13.83 0.26 -1.76
C SER A 36 13.93 -0.25 -3.19
N ARG A 37 13.36 0.51 -4.14
CA ARG A 37 13.33 0.18 -5.57
C ARG A 37 14.28 1.07 -6.34
N LYS A 38 15.00 0.49 -7.30
CA LYS A 38 15.83 1.23 -8.24
C LYS A 38 14.95 1.97 -9.25
N ASP A 39 15.28 3.23 -9.52
CA ASP A 39 14.60 4.03 -10.53
C ASP A 39 14.76 3.42 -11.92
N ASN A 40 13.69 3.50 -12.73
CA ASN A 40 13.66 3.05 -14.11
C ASN A 40 14.08 1.58 -14.30
N ASP A 41 13.92 0.71 -13.29
CA ASP A 41 14.09 -0.74 -13.42
C ASP A 41 12.75 -1.39 -13.78
N PRO A 42 12.51 -1.76 -15.06
CA PRO A 42 11.28 -2.43 -15.47
C PRO A 42 11.22 -3.90 -15.05
N THR A 43 12.30 -4.44 -14.46
CA THR A 43 12.40 -5.86 -14.10
C THR A 43 12.23 -6.14 -12.61
N PHE A 44 12.33 -5.10 -11.78
CA PHE A 44 12.28 -5.17 -10.32
C PHE A 44 13.33 -6.11 -9.68
N LYS A 45 14.38 -6.48 -10.42
CA LYS A 45 15.39 -7.46 -9.98
C LYS A 45 16.28 -6.93 -8.86
N ASP A 46 16.50 -5.63 -8.83
CA ASP A 46 17.35 -4.97 -7.82
C ASP A 46 16.57 -4.58 -6.56
N ASP A 47 15.29 -4.93 -6.44
CA ASP A 47 14.43 -4.54 -5.32
C ASP A 47 14.94 -5.10 -3.98
N ARG A 48 14.98 -4.22 -2.96
CA ARG A 48 15.47 -4.56 -1.62
C ARG A 48 14.34 -4.39 -0.62
N ILE A 49 13.95 -5.47 0.04
CA ILE A 49 13.02 -5.39 1.17
C ILE A 49 13.80 -4.89 2.39
N LEU A 50 13.34 -3.78 2.95
CA LEU A 50 13.95 -3.14 4.10
C LEU A 50 13.31 -3.60 5.41
N SER A 51 11.98 -3.76 5.40
CA SER A 51 11.21 -4.21 6.55
C SER A 51 9.89 -4.84 6.10
N THR A 52 9.29 -5.62 6.99
CA THR A 52 7.97 -6.20 6.82
C THR A 52 7.14 -6.00 8.08
N GLY A 53 5.82 -6.05 7.93
CA GLY A 53 4.89 -5.97 9.05
C GLY A 53 3.61 -6.76 8.77
N TYR A 54 2.97 -7.27 9.80
CA TYR A 54 1.57 -7.72 9.74
C TYR A 54 0.76 -7.26 10.96
N THR A 55 -0.58 -7.26 10.83
CA THR A 55 -1.48 -6.89 11.93
C THR A 55 -1.12 -7.64 13.20
N MET A 56 -0.97 -6.92 14.32
CA MET A 56 -0.67 -7.50 15.64
C MET A 56 0.62 -8.35 15.70
N GLU A 57 1.57 -8.15 14.79
CA GLU A 57 2.92 -8.71 14.93
C GLU A 57 3.60 -8.21 16.23
N LEU A 58 3.40 -6.92 16.53
CA LEU A 58 3.84 -6.30 17.76
C LEU A 58 2.68 -6.14 18.74
N ALA A 59 3.02 -6.08 20.04
CA ALA A 59 2.03 -5.99 21.11
C ALA A 59 1.09 -4.78 20.96
N GLY A 60 -0.17 -4.99 21.31
CA GLY A 60 -1.22 -3.98 21.22
C GLY A 60 -2.06 -4.09 19.94
N ASN A 61 -2.86 -3.04 19.68
CA ASN A 61 -3.69 -2.96 18.48
C ASN A 61 -2.88 -2.31 17.33
N THR A 62 -1.88 -3.01 16.82
CA THR A 62 -0.99 -2.50 15.76
C THR A 62 -1.47 -2.95 14.38
N HIS A 63 -1.40 -2.03 13.41
CA HIS A 63 -1.65 -2.35 11.99
C HIS A 63 -0.34 -2.76 11.31
N ALA A 64 -0.43 -3.42 10.16
CA ALA A 64 0.71 -3.94 9.43
C ALA A 64 1.76 -2.88 9.08
N GLU A 65 1.33 -1.71 8.61
CA GLU A 65 2.21 -0.59 8.24
C GLU A 65 2.92 -0.01 9.47
N GLN A 66 2.22 0.04 10.61
CA GLN A 66 2.82 0.41 11.89
C GLN A 66 3.89 -0.60 12.30
N CYS A 67 3.60 -1.91 12.27
CA CYS A 67 4.58 -2.95 12.57
C CYS A 67 5.79 -2.86 11.63
N CYS A 68 5.56 -2.64 10.34
CA CYS A 68 6.62 -2.50 9.34
C CYS A 68 7.61 -1.38 9.67
N PHE A 69 7.10 -0.19 10.03
CA PHE A 69 7.96 0.91 10.47
C PHE A 69 8.62 0.65 11.82
N SER A 70 7.89 0.09 12.79
CA SER A 70 8.40 -0.15 14.14
C SER A 70 9.53 -1.19 14.13
N ASN A 71 9.39 -2.24 13.31
CA ASN A 71 10.44 -3.24 13.08
C ASN A 71 11.70 -2.59 12.47
N TYR A 72 11.52 -1.68 11.51
CA TYR A 72 12.64 -0.95 10.91
C TYR A 72 13.32 -0.02 11.92
N ALA A 73 12.54 0.75 12.68
CA ALA A 73 13.04 1.62 13.74
C ALA A 73 13.84 0.84 14.80
N ALA A 74 13.29 -0.30 15.25
CA ALA A 74 13.94 -1.19 16.20
C ALA A 74 15.27 -1.75 15.68
N PHE A 75 15.32 -2.20 14.41
CA PHE A 75 16.56 -2.65 13.77
C PHE A 75 17.63 -1.55 13.76
N HIS A 76 17.21 -0.30 13.51
CA HIS A 76 18.07 0.88 13.51
C HIS A 76 18.28 1.51 14.90
N LYS A 77 17.68 0.95 15.94
CA LYS A 77 17.77 1.40 17.35
C LYS A 77 17.33 2.87 17.54
N VAL A 78 16.26 3.25 16.87
CA VAL A 78 15.58 4.54 17.07
C VAL A 78 14.13 4.30 17.52
N ASP A 79 13.52 5.33 18.12
CA ASP A 79 12.10 5.30 18.45
C ASP A 79 11.24 5.30 17.18
N ASP A 80 10.01 4.76 17.27
CA ASP A 80 9.06 4.69 16.14
C ASP A 80 8.84 6.06 15.48
N ASP A 81 8.73 7.12 16.28
CA ASP A 81 8.51 8.49 15.78
C ASP A 81 9.74 9.07 15.06
N ALA A 82 10.92 8.46 15.23
CA ALA A 82 12.15 8.84 14.56
C ALA A 82 12.47 7.95 13.34
N VAL A 83 11.59 7.03 12.94
CA VAL A 83 11.86 6.11 11.81
C VAL A 83 12.27 6.83 10.53
N ALA A 84 11.70 8.02 10.27
CA ALA A 84 11.99 8.82 9.08
C ALA A 84 13.48 9.21 8.97
N SER A 85 14.17 9.42 10.09
CA SER A 85 15.57 9.84 10.09
C SER A 85 16.55 8.72 9.74
N VAL A 86 16.09 7.47 9.75
CA VAL A 86 16.91 6.28 9.45
C VAL A 86 16.51 5.58 8.16
N LEU A 87 15.44 6.03 7.49
CA LEU A 87 15.10 5.54 6.16
C LEU A 87 16.24 5.83 5.17
N PRO A 88 16.57 4.90 4.26
CA PRO A 88 17.74 5.07 3.41
C PRO A 88 17.46 6.09 2.31
N VAL A 89 18.40 7.02 2.13
CA VAL A 89 18.41 7.99 1.03
C VAL A 89 19.52 7.58 0.07
N GLU A 90 19.16 6.85 -0.98
CA GLU A 90 20.09 6.34 -1.99
C GLU A 90 19.77 6.97 -3.34
N SER A 91 20.73 7.66 -3.95
CA SER A 91 20.57 8.25 -5.28
C SER A 91 20.14 7.19 -6.31
N GLY A 92 19.08 7.47 -7.05
CA GLY A 92 18.52 6.56 -8.06
C GLY A 92 17.67 5.43 -7.48
N ARG A 93 17.21 5.56 -6.23
CA ARG A 93 16.27 4.63 -5.60
C ARG A 93 15.15 5.40 -4.91
N LYS A 94 14.00 4.74 -4.78
CA LYS A 94 12.79 5.25 -4.13
C LYS A 94 12.27 4.25 -3.12
N LEU A 95 11.68 4.78 -2.06
CA LEU A 95 11.00 3.96 -1.05
C LEU A 95 9.55 3.71 -1.47
N ILE A 96 9.16 2.44 -1.46
CA ILE A 96 7.84 1.97 -1.85
C ILE A 96 7.28 1.13 -0.72
N MET A 97 5.99 1.32 -0.43
CA MET A 97 5.25 0.44 0.47
C MET A 97 4.25 -0.40 -0.31
N TYR A 98 4.22 -1.71 -0.05
CA TYR A 98 3.13 -2.59 -0.48
C TYR A 98 2.32 -2.97 0.76
N VAL A 99 1.00 -3.04 0.62
CA VAL A 99 0.09 -3.45 1.68
C VAL A 99 -1.09 -4.21 1.10
N THR A 100 -1.68 -5.17 1.81
CA THR A 100 -2.84 -5.91 1.28
C THR A 100 -4.09 -5.04 1.19
N MET A 101 -4.30 -4.13 2.15
CA MET A 101 -5.45 -3.21 2.20
C MET A 101 -5.00 -1.76 2.17
N GLU A 102 -5.81 -0.87 1.60
CA GLU A 102 -5.62 0.58 1.61
C GLU A 102 -5.22 1.08 3.02
N PRO A 103 -4.15 1.92 3.15
CA PRO A 103 -3.77 2.45 4.45
C PRO A 103 -4.86 3.32 5.07
N CYS A 104 -5.29 2.97 6.29
CA CYS A 104 -6.37 3.67 6.95
C CYS A 104 -6.12 5.18 7.10
N GLY A 105 -7.16 5.98 6.82
CA GLY A 105 -7.19 7.43 7.05
C GLY A 105 -7.70 7.81 8.45
N LYS A 106 -8.32 6.87 9.18
CA LYS A 106 -8.83 7.08 10.53
C LYS A 106 -8.73 5.79 11.34
N ARG A 107 -8.58 5.91 12.67
CA ARG A 107 -8.63 4.76 13.58
C ARG A 107 -9.56 5.02 14.75
N LEU A 108 -10.49 4.11 15.00
CA LEU A 108 -11.38 4.16 16.18
C LEU A 108 -10.61 4.03 17.50
N SER A 109 -9.46 3.36 17.48
CA SER A 109 -8.57 3.23 18.64
C SER A 109 -7.94 4.54 19.12
N GLY A 110 -8.02 5.64 18.34
CA GLY A 110 -7.34 6.91 18.62
C GLY A 110 -5.85 6.94 18.26
N ASN A 111 -5.25 5.79 17.91
CA ASN A 111 -3.89 5.74 17.38
C ASN A 111 -3.77 6.48 16.03
N ALA A 112 -2.57 6.97 15.72
CA ALA A 112 -2.29 7.61 14.43
C ALA A 112 -2.66 6.68 13.25
N PRO A 113 -3.45 7.15 12.26
CA PRO A 113 -3.78 6.41 11.04
C PRO A 113 -2.54 6.03 10.24
N CYS A 114 -2.62 4.93 9.48
CA CYS A 114 -1.50 4.43 8.70
C CYS A 114 -1.11 5.41 7.59
N ALA A 115 -2.07 6.02 6.89
CA ALA A 115 -1.79 7.04 5.88
C ALA A 115 -1.04 8.24 6.50
N GLN A 116 -1.40 8.66 7.71
CA GLN A 116 -0.67 9.71 8.44
C GLN A 116 0.76 9.28 8.80
N ARG A 117 0.97 8.02 9.23
CA ARG A 117 2.31 7.50 9.55
C ARG A 117 3.21 7.51 8.31
N ILE A 118 2.68 7.06 7.18
CA ILE A 118 3.38 7.08 5.89
C ILE A 118 3.69 8.52 5.49
N ALA A 119 2.71 9.43 5.55
CA ALA A 119 2.89 10.85 5.24
C ALA A 119 3.98 11.53 6.08
N ARG A 120 4.07 11.21 7.38
CA ARG A 120 5.11 11.79 8.26
C ARG A 120 6.53 11.46 7.82
N THR A 121 6.73 10.37 7.09
CA THR A 121 8.07 10.01 6.58
C THR A 121 8.62 11.03 5.57
N THR A 122 7.77 11.84 4.94
CA THR A 122 8.18 12.85 3.95
C THR A 122 8.42 14.24 4.57
N THR A 123 8.16 14.40 5.87
CA THR A 123 8.36 15.69 6.55
C THR A 123 9.85 15.90 6.82
N GLY A 124 10.50 16.73 6.00
CA GLY A 124 11.93 17.02 6.12
C GLY A 124 12.87 15.94 5.55
N HIS A 125 12.31 14.90 4.93
CA HIS A 125 13.02 13.76 4.35
C HIS A 125 12.36 13.35 3.03
N GLU A 126 13.06 12.58 2.18
CA GLU A 126 12.46 12.06 0.93
C GLU A 126 11.34 11.05 1.20
N GLY A 127 11.46 10.27 2.27
CA GLY A 127 10.39 9.41 2.79
C GLY A 127 9.86 8.37 1.81
N ILE A 128 8.64 7.90 2.07
CA ILE A 128 7.93 7.00 1.16
C ILE A 128 7.49 7.76 -0.09
N HIS A 129 7.84 7.24 -1.26
CA HIS A 129 7.49 7.83 -2.55
C HIS A 129 6.16 7.32 -3.10
N LYS A 130 5.90 6.01 -2.94
CA LYS A 130 4.71 5.37 -3.52
C LYS A 130 4.16 4.25 -2.65
N VAL A 131 2.83 4.12 -2.60
CA VAL A 131 2.11 3.04 -1.92
C VAL A 131 1.31 2.21 -2.91
N TYR A 132 1.45 0.89 -2.86
CA TYR A 132 0.63 -0.04 -3.61
C TYR A 132 -0.26 -0.83 -2.65
N PHE A 133 -1.54 -0.96 -2.96
CA PHE A 133 -2.47 -1.75 -2.14
C PHE A 133 -3.39 -2.63 -2.96
N GLY A 134 -3.76 -3.80 -2.42
CA GLY A 134 -4.49 -4.83 -3.18
C GLY A 134 -6.02 -4.76 -3.10
N VAL A 135 -6.57 -4.13 -2.06
CA VAL A 135 -8.00 -3.81 -1.96
C VAL A 135 -8.18 -2.44 -1.30
N LYS A 136 -9.27 -1.75 -1.65
CA LYS A 136 -9.73 -0.60 -0.87
C LYS A 136 -10.29 -1.04 0.48
N GLU A 137 -10.37 -0.14 1.45
CA GLU A 137 -11.09 -0.45 2.69
C GLU A 137 -12.58 -0.74 2.37
N PRO A 138 -13.22 -1.74 2.99
CA PRO A 138 -14.61 -2.12 2.73
C PRO A 138 -15.61 -0.94 2.76
N GLU A 139 -15.39 0.02 3.64
CA GLU A 139 -16.23 1.22 3.79
C GLU A 139 -15.97 2.28 2.70
N THR A 140 -14.78 2.30 2.09
CA THR A 140 -14.40 3.26 1.03
C THR A 140 -14.81 2.82 -0.37
N PHE A 141 -15.31 1.58 -0.55
CA PHE A 141 -15.84 1.14 -1.86
C PHE A 141 -17.03 1.97 -2.37
N VAL A 142 -17.70 2.73 -1.50
CA VAL A 142 -18.86 3.57 -1.83
C VAL A 142 -18.60 5.08 -1.61
N GLY A 143 -17.41 5.49 -1.15
CA GLY A 143 -17.10 6.87 -0.74
C GLY A 143 -15.70 7.39 -1.11
N GLU A 144 -15.37 8.60 -0.65
CA GLU A 144 -14.03 9.19 -0.80
C GLU A 144 -13.04 8.50 0.16
N SER A 145 -11.90 8.06 -0.37
CA SER A 145 -10.84 7.40 0.42
C SER A 145 -10.01 8.44 1.17
N GLU A 146 -10.24 8.54 2.48
CA GLU A 146 -9.48 9.43 3.37
C GLU A 146 -8.00 9.06 3.41
N GLY A 147 -7.67 7.76 3.34
CA GLY A 147 -6.30 7.27 3.29
C GLY A 147 -5.56 7.77 2.04
N CYS A 148 -6.15 7.56 0.85
CA CYS A 148 -5.57 8.06 -0.40
C CYS A 148 -5.50 9.58 -0.44
N ARG A 149 -6.49 10.31 0.11
CA ARG A 149 -6.44 11.77 0.22
C ARG A 149 -5.22 12.22 1.01
N MET A 150 -4.98 11.64 2.19
CA MET A 150 -3.80 11.95 3.01
C MET A 150 -2.48 11.66 2.29
N LEU A 151 -2.40 10.54 1.55
CA LEU A 151 -1.21 10.20 0.76
C LEU A 151 -0.98 11.22 -0.37
N THR A 152 -2.02 11.54 -1.14
CA THR A 152 -1.96 12.55 -2.22
C THR A 152 -1.52 13.91 -1.69
N GLU A 153 -2.08 14.38 -0.57
CA GLU A 153 -1.72 15.67 0.05
C GLU A 153 -0.28 15.72 0.54
N ALA A 154 0.27 14.58 0.97
CA ALA A 154 1.67 14.43 1.33
C ALA A 154 2.62 14.30 0.12
N GLY A 155 2.09 14.34 -1.11
CA GLY A 155 2.87 14.16 -2.35
C GLY A 155 3.26 12.72 -2.64
N ILE A 156 2.62 11.75 -1.97
CA ILE A 156 2.91 10.32 -2.10
C ILE A 156 2.00 9.73 -3.17
N GLU A 157 2.59 9.10 -4.19
CA GLU A 157 1.84 8.39 -5.22
C GLU A 157 1.18 7.14 -4.62
N TRP A 158 0.04 6.71 -5.15
CA TRP A 158 -0.57 5.46 -4.73
C TRP A 158 -1.26 4.75 -5.89
N GLU A 159 -1.32 3.41 -5.82
CA GLU A 159 -1.91 2.60 -6.87
C GLU A 159 -2.62 1.36 -6.30
N HIS A 160 -3.86 1.16 -6.74
CA HIS A 160 -4.61 -0.06 -6.45
C HIS A 160 -4.20 -1.16 -7.43
N VAL A 161 -3.76 -2.31 -6.91
CA VAL A 161 -3.33 -3.49 -7.67
C VAL A 161 -4.39 -4.56 -7.56
N GLY A 162 -5.28 -4.63 -8.56
CA GLY A 162 -6.34 -5.64 -8.60
C GLY A 162 -5.87 -7.04 -9.04
N GLY A 163 -6.79 -8.00 -8.97
CA GLY A 163 -6.62 -9.41 -9.32
C GLY A 163 -6.31 -10.34 -8.15
N LEU A 164 -6.51 -9.88 -6.91
CA LEU A 164 -6.33 -10.64 -5.67
C LEU A 164 -7.39 -10.26 -4.62
N GLU A 165 -8.46 -9.57 -5.03
CA GLU A 165 -9.44 -8.96 -4.13
C GLU A 165 -10.07 -10.03 -3.24
N ARG A 166 -10.45 -11.17 -3.83
CA ARG A 166 -11.10 -12.26 -3.10
C ARG A 166 -10.17 -12.87 -2.07
N GLU A 167 -8.93 -13.17 -2.45
CA GLU A 167 -7.94 -13.77 -1.57
C GLU A 167 -7.60 -12.83 -0.41
N ILE A 168 -7.38 -11.55 -0.71
CA ILE A 168 -7.08 -10.54 0.30
C ILE A 168 -8.23 -10.39 1.29
N LEU A 169 -9.46 -10.22 0.82
CA LEU A 169 -10.63 -10.06 1.70
C LEU A 169 -10.87 -11.32 2.52
N THR A 170 -10.72 -12.51 1.92
CA THR A 170 -10.87 -13.79 2.64
C THR A 170 -9.88 -13.90 3.80
N VAL A 171 -8.62 -13.51 3.60
CA VAL A 171 -7.64 -13.47 4.69
C VAL A 171 -7.97 -12.35 5.67
N ALA A 172 -8.29 -11.14 5.20
CA ALA A 172 -8.54 -9.98 6.04
C ALA A 172 -9.67 -10.22 7.04
N PHE A 173 -10.79 -10.80 6.60
CA PHE A 173 -11.97 -11.10 7.42
C PHE A 173 -11.89 -12.43 8.18
N ALA A 174 -10.79 -13.20 8.05
CA ALA A 174 -10.69 -14.49 8.73
C ALA A 174 -10.77 -14.32 10.26
N GLY A 175 -11.82 -14.90 10.85
CA GLY A 175 -12.12 -14.80 12.29
C GLY A 175 -13.33 -13.92 12.61
N HIS A 176 -13.82 -13.12 11.67
CA HIS A 176 -15.06 -12.37 11.80
C HIS A 176 -16.28 -13.31 11.82
N GLU A 177 -17.30 -12.97 12.61
CA GLU A 177 -18.51 -13.80 12.75
C GLU A 177 -19.25 -13.99 11.41
N ASN A 178 -19.28 -12.93 10.58
CA ASN A 178 -19.95 -12.90 9.28
C ASN A 178 -18.96 -12.69 8.12
N GLY A 179 -17.74 -13.21 8.24
CA GLY A 179 -16.66 -12.91 7.28
C GLY A 179 -16.99 -13.29 5.84
N ALA A 180 -17.76 -14.37 5.62
CA ALA A 180 -18.17 -14.77 4.27
C ALA A 180 -19.17 -13.79 3.65
N GLU A 181 -20.10 -13.25 4.45
CA GLU A 181 -21.01 -12.18 4.04
C GLU A 181 -20.25 -10.88 3.78
N GLU A 182 -19.28 -10.52 4.63
CA GLU A 182 -18.46 -9.31 4.46
C GLU A 182 -17.61 -9.36 3.19
N VAL A 183 -16.98 -10.51 2.90
CA VAL A 183 -16.26 -10.74 1.63
C VAL A 183 -17.19 -10.55 0.44
N ARG A 184 -18.39 -11.14 0.49
CA ARG A 184 -19.37 -11.01 -0.60
C ARG A 184 -19.85 -9.57 -0.78
N ALA A 185 -20.10 -8.87 0.31
CA ALA A 185 -20.52 -7.47 0.30
C ALA A 185 -19.43 -6.56 -0.30
N ALA A 186 -18.16 -6.78 0.07
CA ALA A 186 -17.03 -6.00 -0.43
C ALA A 186 -16.73 -6.26 -1.91
N LEU A 187 -16.89 -7.50 -2.39
CA LEU A 187 -16.70 -7.84 -3.82
C LEU A 187 -17.89 -7.40 -4.70
N GLY A 188 -19.10 -7.33 -4.14
CA GLY A 188 -20.32 -7.13 -4.92
C GLY A 188 -20.56 -8.27 -5.94
N ASP A 189 -21.23 -7.95 -7.06
CA ASP A 189 -21.50 -8.90 -8.16
C ASP A 189 -20.30 -9.08 -9.12
N LYS A 190 -19.11 -8.54 -8.78
CA LYS A 190 -17.95 -8.59 -9.66
C LYS A 190 -17.22 -9.93 -9.53
N GLU A 191 -17.07 -10.61 -10.66
CA GLU A 191 -16.06 -11.66 -10.80
C GLU A 191 -14.66 -11.05 -10.77
N ASP A 192 -13.70 -11.82 -10.25
CA ASP A 192 -12.29 -11.44 -10.15
C ASP A 192 -11.68 -11.39 -11.55
N THR A 193 -11.81 -10.25 -12.23
CA THR A 193 -11.39 -10.13 -13.64
C THR A 193 -9.90 -9.85 -13.81
N GLY A 194 -9.12 -9.80 -12.72
CA GLY A 194 -7.67 -9.60 -12.78
C GLY A 194 -7.22 -8.23 -13.32
N ASP A 195 -8.17 -7.37 -13.70
CA ASP A 195 -7.90 -6.13 -14.43
C ASP A 195 -8.53 -4.94 -13.70
N VAL A 196 -7.70 -4.00 -13.27
CA VAL A 196 -8.17 -2.71 -12.76
C VAL A 196 -8.91 -2.03 -13.91
N SER A 197 -10.22 -1.80 -13.72
CA SER A 197 -11.06 -1.25 -14.79
C SER A 197 -10.46 0.06 -15.34
N ILE A 198 -10.63 0.30 -16.64
CA ILE A 198 -10.13 1.54 -17.28
C ILE A 198 -10.65 2.78 -16.54
N GLU A 199 -11.88 2.71 -16.04
CA GLU A 199 -12.46 3.77 -15.23
C GLU A 199 -11.71 3.97 -13.90
N GLU A 200 -11.39 2.89 -13.20
CA GLU A 200 -10.65 2.95 -11.94
C GLU A 200 -9.21 3.46 -12.16
N ARG A 201 -8.54 3.07 -13.27
CA ARG A 201 -7.25 3.65 -13.65
C ARG A 201 -7.34 5.16 -13.88
N ARG A 202 -8.34 5.62 -14.65
CA ARG A 202 -8.56 7.05 -14.91
C ARG A 202 -8.85 7.83 -13.61
N ARG A 203 -9.61 7.25 -12.69
CA ARG A 203 -9.88 7.83 -11.37
C ARG A 203 -8.60 7.97 -10.57
N GLN A 204 -7.77 6.93 -10.51
CA GLN A 204 -6.47 6.99 -9.85
C GLN A 204 -5.56 8.07 -10.45
N GLU A 205 -5.45 8.13 -11.78
CA GLU A 205 -4.65 9.15 -12.47
C GLU A 205 -5.14 10.58 -12.22
N ALA A 206 -6.45 10.78 -12.05
CA ALA A 206 -7.02 12.09 -11.74
C ALA A 206 -6.73 12.56 -10.30
N LEU A 207 -6.52 11.62 -9.37
CA LEU A 207 -6.30 11.90 -7.94
C LEU A 207 -4.82 11.96 -7.54
N GLN A 208 -3.92 11.50 -8.40
CA GLN A 208 -2.49 11.51 -8.13
C GLN A 208 -1.84 12.86 -8.46
N PRO A 209 -0.81 13.27 -7.71
CA PRO A 209 -0.06 14.48 -8.01
C PRO A 209 0.55 14.40 -9.42
N ARG A 210 0.32 15.42 -10.26
CA ARG A 210 0.84 15.46 -11.64
C ARG A 210 2.35 15.60 -11.60
N ASN A 211 3.08 14.51 -11.85
CA ASN A 211 4.52 14.52 -11.98
C ASN A 211 4.94 15.31 -13.25
N PRO A 212 5.65 16.45 -13.12
CA PRO A 212 6.03 17.27 -14.27
C PRO A 212 6.93 16.55 -15.27
N LYS A 213 7.63 15.47 -14.86
CA LYS A 213 8.50 14.67 -15.75
C LYS A 213 7.73 13.74 -16.70
N LYS A 214 6.48 13.38 -16.39
CA LYS A 214 5.66 12.50 -17.26
C LYS A 214 5.32 13.17 -18.60
N ARG A 215 5.30 14.51 -18.63
CA ARG A 215 5.04 15.33 -19.83
C ARG A 215 6.15 15.25 -20.88
N VAL A 216 7.39 14.97 -20.49
CA VAL A 216 8.55 15.02 -21.41
C VAL A 216 8.60 13.80 -22.32
N MET A 217 8.12 12.64 -21.84
CA MET A 217 8.10 11.40 -22.64
C MET A 217 6.97 11.33 -23.68
N GLU A 218 5.89 12.09 -23.52
CA GLU A 218 4.76 12.11 -24.48
C GLU A 218 4.87 13.23 -25.53
N GLY A 219 5.89 14.09 -25.41
CA GLY A 219 6.07 15.28 -26.26
C GLY A 219 7.20 15.22 -27.29
N GLU A 220 8.07 14.20 -27.27
CA GLU A 220 9.21 14.07 -28.19
C GLU A 220 9.00 12.95 -29.22
N THR A 221 7.89 13.02 -29.95
CA THR A 221 7.74 12.31 -31.23
C THR A 221 7.23 13.28 -32.31
N SER A 222 7.89 14.42 -32.46
CA SER A 222 7.76 15.23 -33.66
C SER A 222 8.96 16.16 -33.79
N LEU A 223 9.49 16.24 -35.01
CA LEU A 223 10.75 16.87 -35.41
C LEU A 223 12.00 16.05 -35.07
N TYR A 224 12.39 15.14 -35.96
CA TYR A 224 13.58 15.32 -36.79
C TYR A 224 13.50 14.40 -38.02
N LEU A 225 13.46 15.06 -39.19
CA LEU A 225 13.62 14.59 -40.58
C LEU A 225 12.50 13.74 -41.20
#